data_AF-A0A9D7IV47-F1
#
_entry.id   AF-A0A9D7IV47-F1
#
_cell.length_a   1.000
_cell.length_b   1.000
_cell.length_c   1.000
_cell.angle_alpha   90.00
_cell.angle_beta   90.00
_cell.angle_gamma   90.00
#
_symmetry.space_group_name_H-M   'P 1'
#
loop_
_entity.id
_entity.type
_entity.pdbx_description
1 polymer ?
#
loop_
_entity_poly.entity_id
_entity_poly.type
_entity_poly.pdbx_seq_one_letter_code
_entity_poly.pdbx_strand_id
1 'polypeptide(L)'
;MKRVGARYFLKRRRGCGTGIGGYVLDIQHIGSTSIPGMPAKPILDIGIAVTDFEEAIRCVPPMEELGYIYKGENGIHRRHYFVKGDPRTHHVHVLEIESQEWRNHLFFRDYLTGNPQAALEYARLKEGLVKRLPADREAYQAGKDGFIREILRKAWPEVGNNA
;
A
#
# COMPACT_ATOMS: atom_id res chain seq x y z
N MET A 1 -11.99 19.39 1.52
CA MET A 1 -11.50 18.19 2.23
C MET A 1 -12.68 17.34 2.66
N LYS A 2 -13.03 16.29 1.92
CA LYS A 2 -14.06 15.32 2.34
C LYS A 2 -13.35 14.16 3.03
N ARG A 3 -13.71 13.87 4.28
CA ARG A 3 -13.23 12.70 5.04
C ARG A 3 -13.78 11.46 4.34
N VAL A 4 -12.91 10.67 3.71
CA VAL A 4 -13.29 9.31 3.28
C VAL A 4 -13.06 8.41 4.47
N GLY A 5 -14.13 8.10 5.20
CA GLY A 5 -14.08 7.12 6.29
C GLY A 5 -13.83 5.73 5.71
N ALA A 6 -12.69 5.13 6.05
CA ALA A 6 -12.36 3.77 5.67
C ALA A 6 -13.23 2.78 6.48
N ARG A 7 -14.39 2.40 5.91
CA ARG A 7 -15.11 1.18 6.30
C ARG A 7 -15.26 0.31 5.06
N TYR A 8 -14.20 -0.44 4.75
CA TYR A 8 -14.26 -1.59 3.84
C TYR A 8 -13.80 -2.81 4.62
N PHE A 9 -14.71 -3.41 5.39
CA PHE A 9 -14.47 -4.70 6.03
C PHE A 9 -14.93 -5.78 5.05
N LEU A 10 -14.00 -6.43 4.33
CA LEU A 10 -14.31 -7.71 3.70
C LEU A 10 -14.59 -8.69 4.84
N LYS A 11 -15.85 -9.10 4.96
CA LYS A 11 -16.35 -9.96 6.03
C LYS A 11 -15.60 -11.30 6.00
N ARG A 12 -14.87 -11.65 7.07
CA ARG A 12 -14.35 -13.01 7.31
C ARG A 12 -15.50 -14.01 7.12
N ARG A 13 -15.44 -14.85 6.09
CA ARG A 13 -16.24 -16.08 6.00
C ARG A 13 -15.28 -17.25 6.12
N ARG A 14 -15.29 -17.90 7.29
CA ARG A 14 -14.78 -19.27 7.41
C ARG A 14 -15.80 -20.17 6.70
N GLY A 15 -15.34 -20.94 5.71
CA GLY A 15 -16.16 -21.91 4.97
C GLY A 15 -15.84 -21.89 3.48
N CYS A 16 -15.42 -23.04 2.95
CA CYS A 16 -15.15 -23.35 1.55
C CYS A 16 -16.04 -22.60 0.52
N GLY A 17 -15.42 -22.18 -0.59
CA GLY A 17 -16.08 -21.95 -1.88
C GLY A 17 -15.97 -20.52 -2.42
N THR A 18 -15.15 -20.36 -3.45
CA THR A 18 -15.14 -19.23 -4.43
C THR A 18 -14.93 -17.83 -3.84
N GLY A 19 -13.66 -17.42 -3.67
CA GLY A 19 -13.25 -16.05 -3.38
C GLY A 19 -11.91 -15.95 -2.64
N ILE A 20 -11.29 -14.76 -2.63
CA ILE A 20 -10.01 -14.50 -1.94
C ILE A 20 -10.07 -14.83 -0.42
N GLY A 21 -11.27 -14.81 0.18
CA GLY A 21 -11.47 -14.91 1.64
C GLY A 21 -10.95 -16.17 2.32
N GLY A 22 -10.66 -17.24 1.58
CA GLY A 22 -10.01 -18.45 2.13
C GLY A 22 -8.50 -18.29 2.38
N TYR A 23 -7.86 -17.32 1.73
CA TYR A 23 -6.40 -17.11 1.73
C TYR A 23 -5.99 -15.78 2.38
N VAL A 24 -6.95 -14.90 2.66
CA VAL A 24 -6.69 -13.61 3.34
C VAL A 24 -6.41 -13.85 4.82
N LEU A 25 -5.18 -13.54 5.23
CA LEU A 25 -4.75 -13.57 6.62
C LEU A 25 -5.06 -12.24 7.33
N ASP A 26 -4.82 -11.12 6.64
CA ASP A 26 -5.00 -9.78 7.18
C ASP A 26 -5.31 -8.76 6.06
N ILE A 27 -5.98 -7.66 6.44
CA ILE A 27 -6.26 -6.53 5.56
C ILE A 27 -5.94 -5.24 6.31
N GLN A 28 -5.06 -4.43 5.73
CA GLN A 28 -4.55 -3.22 6.36
C GLN A 28 -4.75 -2.00 5.45
N HIS A 29 -5.18 -0.88 6.03
CA HIS A 29 -5.09 0.41 5.34
C HIS A 29 -3.62 0.86 5.37
N ILE A 30 -3.04 1.04 4.19
CA ILE A 30 -1.63 1.40 4.00
C ILE A 30 -1.53 2.73 3.23
N GLY A 31 -0.30 3.12 2.88
CA GLY A 31 -0.05 4.31 2.08
C GLY A 31 -0.33 5.62 2.82
N SER A 32 -0.21 6.75 2.12
CA SER A 32 -0.27 8.07 2.79
C SER A 32 -1.64 8.37 3.39
N THR A 33 -2.74 7.83 2.84
CA THR A 33 -4.09 8.08 3.35
C THR A 33 -4.36 7.40 4.69
N SER A 34 -3.53 6.42 5.09
CA SER A 34 -3.60 5.76 6.40
C SER A 34 -2.95 6.56 7.53
N ILE A 35 -2.18 7.60 7.20
CA ILE A 35 -1.46 8.43 8.17
C ILE A 35 -2.33 9.66 8.49
N PRO A 36 -2.73 9.87 9.77
CA PRO A 36 -3.57 11.00 10.15
C PRO A 36 -2.96 12.36 9.75
N GLY A 37 -3.76 13.23 9.12
CA GLY A 37 -3.35 14.59 8.74
C GLY A 37 -2.40 14.68 7.54
N MET A 38 -1.99 13.56 6.95
CA MET A 38 -1.03 13.52 5.85
C MET A 38 -1.66 14.02 4.53
N PRO A 39 -1.08 15.03 3.86
CA PRO A 39 -1.49 15.41 2.51
C PRO A 39 -1.27 14.26 1.54
N ALA A 40 -2.33 13.79 0.89
CA ALA A 40 -2.29 12.64 0.00
C ALA A 40 -3.26 12.81 -1.17
N LYS A 41 -2.98 12.13 -2.28
CA LYS A 41 -3.97 11.93 -3.33
C LYS A 41 -5.17 11.17 -2.74
N PRO A 42 -6.41 11.42 -3.20
CA PRO A 42 -7.59 10.74 -2.69
C PRO A 42 -7.69 9.31 -3.26
N ILE A 43 -6.64 8.52 -3.04
CA ILE A 43 -6.51 7.12 -3.46
C ILE A 43 -6.35 6.29 -2.20
N LEU A 44 -7.19 5.28 -2.05
CA LEU A 44 -7.12 4.34 -0.94
C LEU A 44 -6.14 3.22 -1.30
N ASP A 45 -5.03 3.11 -0.57
CA ASP A 45 -4.08 2.01 -0.70
C ASP A 45 -4.41 0.94 0.36
N ILE A 46 -4.63 -0.30 -0.07
CA ILE A 46 -5.03 -1.44 0.78
C ILE A 46 -3.98 -2.54 0.65
N GLY A 47 -3.46 -3.01 1.77
CA GLY A 47 -2.63 -4.21 1.85
C GLY A 47 -3.49 -5.42 2.21
N ILE A 48 -3.31 -6.53 1.49
CA ILE A 48 -3.92 -7.83 1.80
C ILE A 48 -2.78 -8.83 2.00
N ALA A 49 -2.71 -9.43 3.19
CA ALA A 49 -1.74 -10.47 3.48
C ALA A 49 -2.28 -11.86 3.10
N VAL A 50 -1.44 -12.65 2.43
CA VAL A 50 -1.70 -14.04 2.03
C VAL A 50 -0.58 -14.96 2.50
N THR A 51 -0.81 -16.27 2.51
CA THR A 51 0.22 -17.26 2.87
C THR A 51 1.26 -17.48 1.79
N ASP A 52 0.84 -17.49 0.53
CA ASP A 52 1.66 -17.86 -0.62
C ASP A 52 1.32 -16.97 -1.82
N PHE A 53 2.35 -16.43 -2.46
CA PHE A 53 2.20 -15.57 -3.63
C PHE A 53 1.60 -16.32 -4.84
N GLU A 54 2.07 -17.54 -5.12
CA GLU A 54 1.65 -18.27 -6.32
C GLU A 54 0.17 -18.69 -6.23
N GLU A 55 -0.30 -19.08 -5.04
CA GLU A 55 -1.70 -19.39 -4.81
C GLU A 55 -2.60 -18.15 -4.85
N ALA A 56 -2.07 -16.99 -4.44
CA ALA A 56 -2.83 -15.75 -4.38
C ALA A 56 -3.28 -15.24 -5.75
N ILE A 57 -2.72 -15.72 -6.87
CA ILE A 57 -3.21 -15.41 -8.21
C ILE A 57 -4.70 -15.77 -8.39
N ARG A 58 -5.21 -16.74 -7.60
CA ARG A 58 -6.63 -17.12 -7.57
C ARG A 58 -7.56 -15.98 -7.15
N CYS A 59 -7.02 -14.90 -6.60
CA CYS A 59 -7.79 -13.70 -6.29
C CYS A 59 -8.11 -12.84 -7.51
N VAL A 60 -7.43 -13.04 -8.65
CA VAL A 60 -7.60 -12.18 -9.83
C VAL A 60 -9.04 -12.21 -10.35
N PRO A 61 -9.65 -13.37 -10.69
CA PRO A 61 -11.02 -13.39 -11.22
C PRO A 61 -12.06 -12.70 -10.31
N PRO A 62 -12.17 -13.01 -8.99
CA PRO A 62 -13.15 -12.34 -8.15
C PRO A 62 -12.85 -10.84 -7.93
N MET A 63 -11.59 -10.41 -8.02
CA MET A 63 -11.24 -8.99 -7.97
C MET A 63 -11.67 -8.25 -9.25
N GLU A 64 -11.50 -8.89 -10.41
CA GLU A 64 -11.94 -8.35 -11.71
C GLU A 64 -13.46 -8.23 -11.80
N GLU A 65 -14.20 -9.21 -11.29
CA GLU A 65 -15.67 -9.14 -11.15
C GLU A 65 -16.12 -7.95 -10.27
N LEU A 66 -15.31 -7.55 -9.29
CA LEU A 66 -15.54 -6.38 -8.45
C LEU A 66 -15.11 -5.06 -9.13
N GLY A 67 -14.67 -5.11 -10.38
CA GLY A 67 -14.24 -3.95 -11.17
C GLY A 67 -12.82 -3.46 -10.87
N TYR A 68 -11.98 -4.31 -10.28
CA TYR A 68 -10.53 -4.05 -10.21
C TYR A 68 -9.84 -4.50 -11.50
N ILE A 69 -8.76 -3.83 -11.85
CA ILE A 69 -7.90 -4.21 -12.98
C ILE A 69 -6.61 -4.76 -12.41
N TYR A 70 -6.27 -6.00 -12.76
CA TYR A 70 -5.00 -6.62 -12.39
C TYR A 70 -3.84 -6.02 -13.19
N LYS A 71 -2.70 -5.79 -12.53
CA LYS A 71 -1.51 -5.14 -13.09
C LYS A 71 -0.23 -5.97 -12.95
N GLY A 72 -0.33 -7.21 -12.46
CA GLY A 72 0.86 -8.01 -12.17
C GLY A 72 1.65 -7.43 -10.99
N GLU A 73 2.96 -7.65 -11.02
CA GLU A 73 3.91 -7.11 -10.02
C GLU A 73 4.05 -5.58 -10.08
N ASN A 74 3.99 -5.00 -11.28
CA ASN A 74 4.03 -3.55 -11.51
C ASN A 74 5.15 -2.83 -10.74
N GLY A 75 6.38 -3.35 -10.82
CA GLY A 75 7.58 -2.77 -10.22
C GLY A 75 7.86 -3.15 -8.77
N ILE A 76 7.07 -4.02 -8.16
CA ILE A 76 7.35 -4.60 -6.84
C ILE A 76 7.29 -6.12 -6.96
N HIS A 77 8.42 -6.78 -6.66
CA HIS A 77 8.56 -8.22 -6.76
C HIS A 77 7.59 -8.95 -5.81
N ARG A 78 7.02 -10.07 -6.26
CA ARG A 78 6.08 -10.92 -5.49
C ARG A 78 4.88 -10.16 -4.93
N ARG A 79 4.29 -9.29 -5.75
CA ARG A 79 3.05 -8.56 -5.44
C ARG A 79 2.00 -8.83 -6.51
N HIS A 80 0.75 -9.11 -6.11
CA HIS A 80 -0.37 -8.92 -7.03
C HIS A 80 -0.97 -7.53 -6.82
N TYR A 81 -0.86 -6.70 -7.87
CA TYR A 81 -1.32 -5.31 -7.81
C TYR A 81 -2.63 -5.13 -8.56
N PHE A 82 -3.59 -4.48 -7.90
CA PHE A 82 -4.90 -4.17 -8.48
C PHE A 82 -5.22 -2.69 -8.34
N VAL A 83 -5.96 -2.18 -9.32
CA VAL A 83 -6.36 -0.77 -9.39
C VAL A 83 -7.84 -0.64 -9.74
N LYS A 84 -8.54 0.34 -9.15
CA LYS A 84 -9.96 0.59 -9.46
C LYS A 84 -10.29 2.08 -9.52
N GLY A 85 -11.32 2.40 -10.29
CA GLY A 85 -11.90 3.74 -10.45
C GLY A 85 -11.37 4.50 -11.67
N ASP A 86 -12.20 5.43 -12.17
CA ASP A 86 -11.85 6.40 -13.20
C ASP A 86 -12.43 7.79 -12.82
N PRO A 87 -11.60 8.75 -12.34
CA PRO A 87 -10.17 8.61 -12.05
C PRO A 87 -9.89 7.58 -10.94
N ARG A 88 -8.66 7.07 -10.90
CA ARG A 88 -8.23 6.04 -9.93
C ARG A 88 -8.58 6.43 -8.49
N THR A 89 -9.25 5.53 -7.78
CA THR A 89 -9.67 5.70 -6.38
C THR A 89 -9.10 4.65 -5.43
N HIS A 90 -8.74 3.46 -5.92
CA HIS A 90 -8.24 2.38 -5.07
C HIS A 90 -7.01 1.70 -5.67
N HIS A 91 -6.11 1.32 -4.79
CA HIS A 91 -4.98 0.44 -5.03
C HIS A 91 -5.03 -0.71 -4.03
N VAL A 92 -4.84 -1.94 -4.50
CA VAL A 92 -4.76 -3.13 -3.63
C VAL A 92 -3.45 -3.83 -3.90
N HIS A 93 -2.72 -4.10 -2.82
CA HIS A 93 -1.44 -4.79 -2.79
C HIS A 93 -1.67 -6.12 -2.08
N VAL A 94 -1.68 -7.22 -2.84
CA VAL A 94 -1.70 -8.56 -2.24
C VAL A 94 -0.25 -9.03 -2.11
N LEU A 95 0.16 -9.33 -0.88
CA LEU A 95 1.53 -9.59 -0.49
C LEU A 95 1.57 -10.80 0.45
N GLU A 96 2.64 -11.57 0.39
CA GLU A 96 2.88 -12.62 1.39
C GLU A 96 3.00 -12.00 2.78
N ILE A 97 2.36 -12.62 3.76
CA ILE A 97 2.46 -12.22 5.18
C ILE A 97 3.93 -12.22 5.59
N GLU A 98 4.32 -11.25 6.39
CA GLU A 98 5.71 -11.08 6.84
C GLU A 98 6.77 -10.88 5.73
N SER A 99 6.39 -10.80 4.45
CA SER A 99 7.31 -10.40 3.39
C SER A 99 7.88 -9.00 3.65
N GLN A 100 9.04 -8.72 3.04
CA GLN A 100 9.69 -7.41 3.18
C GLN A 100 8.75 -6.27 2.78
N GLU A 101 8.01 -6.42 1.67
CA GLU A 101 7.09 -5.40 1.18
C GLU A 101 5.84 -5.25 2.07
N TRP A 102 5.33 -6.34 2.64
CA TRP A 102 4.27 -6.29 3.64
C TRP A 102 4.72 -5.48 4.86
N ARG A 103 5.88 -5.82 5.42
CA ARG A 103 6.47 -5.12 6.58
C ARG A 103 6.80 -3.67 6.26
N ASN A 104 7.36 -3.39 5.08
CA ASN A 104 7.69 -2.03 4.64
C ASN A 104 6.46 -1.11 4.68
N HIS A 105 5.32 -1.59 4.17
CA HIS A 105 4.08 -0.81 4.21
C HIS A 105 3.60 -0.53 5.64
N LEU A 106 3.60 -1.53 6.52
CA LEU A 106 3.14 -1.37 7.91
C LEU A 106 4.08 -0.50 8.72
N PHE A 107 5.37 -0.80 8.70
CA PHE A 107 6.37 -0.07 9.49
C PHE A 107 6.51 1.38 9.04
N PHE A 108 6.42 1.67 7.74
CA PHE A 108 6.40 3.05 7.28
C PHE A 108 5.17 3.82 7.80
N ARG A 109 3.97 3.23 7.70
CA ARG A 109 2.73 3.83 8.23
C ARG A 109 2.82 4.05 9.74
N ASP A 110 3.19 3.01 10.48
CA ASP A 110 3.16 3.00 11.94
C ASP A 110 4.21 3.95 12.50
N TYR A 111 5.40 3.97 11.89
CA TYR A 111 6.45 4.93 12.26
C TYR A 111 5.98 6.38 12.05
N LEU A 112 5.41 6.72 10.89
CA LEU A 112 4.97 8.10 10.66
C LEU A 112 3.76 8.48 11.51
N THR A 113 2.90 7.52 11.84
CA THR A 113 1.77 7.74 12.77
C THR A 113 2.26 8.02 14.18
N GLY A 114 3.29 7.31 14.65
CA GLY A 114 3.92 7.54 15.95
C GLY A 114 4.87 8.74 16.01
N ASN A 115 5.30 9.29 14.87
CA ASN A 115 6.29 10.36 14.78
C ASN A 115 5.77 11.57 13.97
N PRO A 116 5.04 12.50 14.61
CA PRO A 116 4.45 13.67 13.93
C PRO A 116 5.47 14.55 13.19
N GLN A 117 6.69 14.67 13.72
CA GLN A 117 7.76 15.43 13.05
C GLN A 117 8.18 14.76 11.73
N ALA A 118 8.40 13.45 11.72
CA ALA A 118 8.74 12.71 10.52
C ALA A 118 7.58 12.75 9.50
N ALA A 119 6.32 12.70 9.96
CA ALA A 119 5.16 12.86 9.10
C ALA A 119 5.12 14.25 8.44
N LEU A 120 5.46 15.31 9.18
CA LEU A 120 5.55 16.67 8.64
C LEU A 120 6.68 16.80 7.61
N GLU A 121 7.84 16.20 7.86
CA GLU A 121 8.96 16.16 6.91
C GLU A 121 8.54 15.44 5.61
N TYR A 122 7.85 14.31 5.71
CA TYR A 122 7.33 13.59 4.55
C TYR A 122 6.29 14.41 3.77
N ALA A 123 5.41 15.13 4.47
CA ALA A 123 4.44 16.01 3.85
C ALA A 123 5.14 17.12 3.04
N ARG A 124 6.12 17.81 3.63
CA ARG A 124 6.91 18.86 2.98
C ARG A 124 7.66 18.34 1.76
N LEU A 125 8.26 17.15 1.87
CA LEU A 125 8.93 16.49 0.74
C LEU A 125 7.96 16.29 -0.43
N LYS A 126 6.77 15.70 -0.17
CA LYS A 126 5.76 15.46 -1.21
C LYS A 126 5.29 16.76 -1.85
N GLU A 127 5.06 17.81 -1.08
CA GLU A 127 4.68 19.12 -1.60
C GLU A 127 5.79 19.71 -2.50
N GLY A 128 7.04 19.64 -2.07
CA GLY A 128 8.19 20.08 -2.86
C GLY A 128 8.37 19.28 -4.15
N LEU A 129 8.04 17.98 -4.15
CA LEU A 129 8.07 17.15 -5.36
C LEU A 129 6.93 17.50 -6.32
N VAL A 130 5.70 17.68 -5.83
CA VAL A 130 4.56 18.08 -6.68
C VAL A 130 4.82 19.41 -7.39
N LYS A 131 5.45 20.37 -6.70
CA LYS A 131 5.82 21.67 -7.29
C LYS A 131 6.87 21.56 -8.40
N ARG A 132 7.84 20.66 -8.24
CA ARG A 132 8.96 20.49 -9.20
C ARG A 132 8.63 19.53 -10.35
N LEU A 133 7.73 18.57 -10.12
CA LEU A 133 7.45 17.44 -10.99
C LEU A 133 5.93 17.28 -11.21
N PRO A 134 5.23 18.28 -11.77
CA PRO A 134 3.76 18.32 -11.76
C PRO A 134 3.10 17.19 -12.57
N ALA A 135 3.79 16.63 -13.56
CA ALA A 135 3.26 15.56 -14.43
C ALA A 135 4.13 14.28 -14.45
N ASP A 136 5.29 14.30 -13.81
CA ASP A 136 6.22 13.17 -13.84
C ASP A 136 5.98 12.24 -12.65
N ARG A 137 5.23 11.17 -12.89
CA ARG A 137 4.89 10.19 -11.86
C ARG A 137 6.10 9.38 -11.43
N GLU A 138 7.01 9.04 -12.34
CA GLU A 138 8.18 8.21 -12.05
C GLU A 138 9.18 9.00 -11.20
N ALA A 139 9.51 10.22 -11.62
CA ALA A 139 10.36 11.11 -10.85
C ALA A 139 9.75 11.44 -9.47
N TYR A 140 8.42 11.57 -9.39
CA TYR A 140 7.74 11.75 -8.09
C TYR A 140 7.90 10.52 -7.18
N GLN A 141 7.84 9.30 -7.71
CA GLN A 141 8.09 8.10 -6.91
C GLN A 141 9.55 8.07 -6.45
N ALA A 142 10.50 8.18 -7.39
CA ALA A 142 11.94 8.15 -7.13
C ALA A 142 12.38 9.21 -6.12
N GLY A 143 11.80 10.42 -6.19
CA GLY A 143 12.09 11.51 -5.27
C GLY A 143 11.73 11.24 -3.81
N LYS A 144 10.93 10.21 -3.51
CA LYS A 144 10.57 9.81 -2.14
C LYS A 144 11.42 8.65 -1.61
N ASP A 145 12.10 7.91 -2.49
CA ASP A 145 12.75 6.64 -2.12
C ASP A 145 13.78 6.80 -1.02
N GLY A 146 14.60 7.85 -1.08
CA GLY A 146 15.60 8.14 -0.05
C GLY A 146 14.98 8.32 1.35
N PHE A 147 13.91 9.09 1.43
CA PHE A 147 13.18 9.31 2.69
C PHE A 147 12.50 8.03 3.17
N ILE A 148 11.86 7.27 2.27
CA ILE A 148 11.21 6.00 2.62
C ILE A 148 12.23 5.03 3.20
N ARG A 149 13.40 4.85 2.56
CA ARG A 149 14.48 4.00 3.07
C ARG A 149 14.97 4.43 4.44
N GLU A 150 15.14 5.74 4.67
CA GLU A 150 15.56 6.25 5.97
C GLU A 150 14.54 5.92 7.06
N ILE A 151 13.24 6.13 6.80
CA ILE A 151 12.18 5.80 7.74
C ILE A 151 12.15 4.31 8.04
N LEU A 152 12.25 3.45 7.01
CA LEU A 152 12.27 2.01 7.19
C LEU A 152 13.45 1.55 8.06
N ARG A 153 14.64 2.12 7.86
CA ARG A 153 15.82 1.85 8.71
C ARG A 153 15.59 2.25 10.17
N LYS A 154 14.85 3.33 10.44
CA LYS A 154 14.50 3.76 11.80
C LYS A 154 13.38 2.90 12.41
N ALA A 155 12.44 2.46 11.59
CA ALA A 155 11.27 1.69 12.02
C ALA A 155 11.59 0.22 12.31
N TRP A 156 12.50 -0.38 11.55
CA TRP A 156 13.00 -1.73 11.77
C TRP A 156 14.46 -1.86 11.27
N PRO A 157 15.46 -1.76 12.17
CA PRO A 157 16.88 -1.69 11.80
C PRO A 157 17.42 -2.84 10.95
N GLU A 158 16.79 -4.02 10.97
CA GLU A 158 17.26 -5.20 10.23
C GLU A 158 17.02 -5.11 8.71
N VAL A 159 16.20 -4.16 8.23
CA VAL A 159 15.96 -3.94 6.78
C VAL A 159 17.12 -3.19 6.11
N GLY A 160 18.06 -2.64 6.87
CA GLY A 160 19.19 -1.86 6.34
C GLY A 160 20.37 -2.66 5.76
N ASN A 161 20.35 -4.00 5.83
CA ASN A 161 21.53 -4.83 5.54
C ASN A 161 21.46 -5.69 4.27
N ASN A 162 20.35 -5.66 3.54
CA ASN A 162 20.25 -6.36 2.26
C ASN A 162 20.18 -5.32 1.14
N ALA A 163 21.38 -4.83 0.76
CA ALA A 163 21.65 -4.10 -0.47
C ALA A 163 21.76 -5.06 -1.65
#